data_AF-A0A7D7QM51-F1
#
_entry.id   AF-A0A7D7QM51-F1
#
_cell.length_a   1.000
_cell.length_b   1.000
_cell.length_c   1.000
_cell.angle_alpha   90.00
_cell.angle_beta   90.00
_cell.angle_gamma   90.00
#
_symmetry.space_group_name_H-M   'P 1'
#
loop_
_entity.id
_entity.type
_entity.pdbx_description
1 polymer ?
#
loop_
_entity_poly.entity_id
_entity_poly.type
_entity_poly.pdbx_seq_one_letter_code
_entity_poly.pdbx_strand_id
1 'polypeptide(L)'
;MRGLAEELRDSHLPAEALAQWVHRYTEFVGTKRGLASALHSGDPAFDALADHFVERLEPAVASLLEAGAEDLRPAVSASTLLHAIALLCQRVPGKELDYNQQMAGVFVDGLYRRRGDAGTRG
;
A
#
# COMPACT_ATOMS: atom_id res chain seq x y z
N MET A 1 -12.13 1.11 -0.81
CA MET A 1 -10.76 1.63 -1.02
C MET A 1 -10.70 3.14 -1.17
N ARG A 2 -11.41 3.79 -2.11
CA ARG A 2 -11.43 5.28 -2.18
C ARG A 2 -12.08 5.92 -0.95
N GLY A 3 -13.35 5.60 -0.65
CA GLY A 3 -14.02 6.13 0.55
C GLY A 3 -13.34 5.76 1.87
N LEU A 4 -12.59 4.65 1.90
CA LEU A 4 -11.78 4.27 3.06
C LEU A 4 -10.59 5.22 3.26
N ALA A 5 -9.94 5.70 2.19
CA ALA A 5 -8.86 6.68 2.32
C ALA A 5 -9.39 8.01 2.89
N GLU A 6 -10.56 8.45 2.41
CA GLU A 6 -11.22 9.66 2.90
C GLU A 6 -11.58 9.53 4.38
N GLU A 7 -12.21 8.42 4.76
CA GLU A 7 -12.56 8.11 6.16
C GLU A 7 -11.34 8.08 7.07
N LEU A 8 -10.27 7.38 6.68
CA LEU A 8 -9.06 7.25 7.49
C LEU A 8 -8.33 8.58 7.66
N ARG A 9 -8.26 9.39 6.61
CA ARG A 9 -7.67 10.73 6.66
C ARG A 9 -8.41 11.63 7.68
N ASP A 10 -9.72 11.53 7.72
CA ASP A 10 -10.55 12.41 8.55
C ASP A 10 -10.59 11.96 10.04
N SER A 11 -10.19 10.71 10.33
CA SER A 11 -10.31 10.09 11.66
C SER A 11 -8.98 9.78 12.37
N HIS A 12 -7.85 9.82 11.67
CA HIS A 12 -6.54 9.43 12.21
C HIS A 12 -5.45 10.44 11.87
N LEU A 13 -4.32 10.35 12.58
CA LEU A 13 -3.11 11.05 12.13
C LEU A 13 -2.73 10.56 10.72
N PRO A 14 -2.22 11.43 9.83
CA PRO A 14 -1.97 11.06 8.44
C PRO A 14 -1.09 9.82 8.27
N ALA A 15 -0.08 9.68 9.14
CA ALA A 15 0.76 8.50 9.18
C ALA A 15 -0.04 7.22 9.48
N GLU A 16 -0.89 7.25 10.50
CA GLU A 16 -1.72 6.12 10.89
C GLU A 16 -2.78 5.80 9.82
N ALA A 17 -3.37 6.82 9.20
CA ALA A 17 -4.31 6.67 8.09
C ALA A 17 -3.68 5.91 6.91
N LEU A 18 -2.43 6.23 6.54
CA LEU A 18 -1.71 5.54 5.47
C LEU A 18 -1.44 4.08 5.83
N ALA A 19 -0.97 3.79 7.05
CA ALA A 19 -0.69 2.43 7.50
C ALA A 19 -1.95 1.56 7.48
N GLN A 20 -3.06 2.07 8.00
CA GLN A 20 -4.34 1.37 7.97
C GLN A 20 -4.85 1.16 6.54
N TRP A 21 -4.69 2.17 5.67
CA TRP A 21 -5.10 2.07 4.27
C TRP A 21 -4.31 0.99 3.54
N VAL A 22 -2.98 0.94 3.72
CA VAL A 22 -2.12 -0.08 3.09
C VAL A 22 -2.42 -1.47 3.63
N HIS A 23 -2.67 -1.62 4.93
CA HIS A 23 -3.09 -2.90 5.50
C HIS A 23 -4.34 -3.43 4.81
N ARG A 24 -5.38 -2.60 4.69
CA ARG A 24 -6.64 -2.95 3.99
C ARG A 24 -6.47 -3.20 2.50
N TYR A 25 -5.59 -2.44 1.84
CA TYR A 25 -5.27 -2.68 0.43
C TYR A 25 -4.59 -4.04 0.24
N THR A 26 -3.69 -4.41 1.15
CA THR A 26 -2.98 -5.70 1.15
C THR A 26 -3.95 -6.87 1.33
N GLU A 27 -4.91 -6.77 2.25
CA GLU A 27 -5.98 -7.76 2.43
C GLU A 27 -6.80 -7.93 1.14
N PHE A 28 -7.19 -6.82 0.52
CA PHE A 28 -7.99 -6.81 -0.69
C PHE A 28 -7.28 -7.47 -1.88
N VAL A 29 -6.01 -7.12 -2.12
CA VAL A 29 -5.22 -7.68 -3.23
C VAL A 29 -4.91 -9.15 -2.98
N GLY A 30 -4.55 -9.52 -1.73
CA GLY A 30 -4.30 -10.90 -1.33
C GLY A 30 -5.51 -11.81 -1.57
N THR A 31 -6.71 -11.34 -1.17
CA THR A 31 -7.96 -12.09 -1.37
C THR A 31 -8.24 -12.33 -2.86
N LYS A 32 -8.11 -11.30 -3.69
CA LYS A 32 -8.36 -11.41 -5.14
C LYS A 32 -7.39 -12.35 -5.83
N ARG A 33 -6.11 -12.32 -5.46
CA ARG A 33 -5.12 -13.23 -6.06
C ARG A 33 -5.22 -14.66 -5.55
N GLY A 34 -5.57 -14.84 -4.28
CA GLY A 34 -5.93 -16.16 -3.75
C GLY A 34 -7.05 -16.80 -4.58
N LEU A 35 -8.08 -16.02 -4.92
CA LEU A 35 -9.16 -16.46 -5.79
C LEU A 35 -8.69 -16.77 -7.22
N ALA A 36 -7.93 -15.87 -7.86
CA ALA A 36 -7.39 -16.11 -9.21
C ALA A 36 -6.48 -17.35 -9.29
N SER A 37 -5.63 -17.56 -8.26
CA SER A 37 -4.78 -18.74 -8.17
C SER A 37 -5.59 -20.02 -7.95
N ALA A 38 -6.66 -19.99 -7.14
CA ALA A 38 -7.55 -21.14 -6.95
C ALA A 38 -8.30 -21.51 -8.24
N LEU A 39 -8.62 -20.50 -9.06
CA LEU A 39 -9.30 -20.67 -10.35
C LEU A 39 -8.35 -20.94 -11.53
N HIS A 40 -7.04 -21.08 -11.29
CA HIS A 40 -5.99 -21.28 -12.32
C HIS A 40 -5.95 -20.22 -13.43
N SER A 41 -6.45 -19.01 -13.17
CA SER A 41 -6.53 -17.96 -14.18
C SER A 41 -5.24 -17.14 -14.23
N GLY A 42 -4.32 -17.50 -15.11
CA GLY A 42 -3.19 -16.67 -15.56
C GLY A 42 -3.58 -15.73 -16.71
N ASP A 43 -4.79 -15.19 -16.68
CA ASP A 43 -5.41 -14.49 -17.81
C ASP A 43 -4.93 -13.02 -17.90
N PRO A 44 -4.32 -12.58 -19.02
CA PRO A 44 -3.91 -11.19 -19.26
C PRO A 44 -5.02 -10.15 -19.11
N ALA A 45 -6.30 -10.54 -19.17
CA ALA A 45 -7.43 -9.65 -18.88
C ALA A 45 -7.39 -9.11 -17.44
N PHE A 46 -6.74 -9.80 -16.51
CA PHE A 46 -6.52 -9.30 -15.15
C PHE A 46 -5.48 -8.16 -15.10
N ASP A 47 -4.55 -8.09 -16.03
CA ASP A 47 -3.50 -7.05 -16.06
C ASP A 47 -4.09 -5.70 -16.48
N ALA A 48 -4.87 -5.66 -17.57
CA ALA A 48 -5.56 -4.43 -17.99
C ALA A 48 -6.57 -3.91 -16.95
N LEU A 49 -7.20 -4.84 -16.21
CA LEU A 49 -8.08 -4.49 -15.09
C LEU A 49 -7.29 -3.95 -13.89
N ALA A 50 -6.08 -4.46 -13.66
CA ALA A 50 -5.20 -3.99 -12.59
C ALA A 50 -4.75 -2.56 -12.84
N ASP A 51 -4.36 -2.21 -14.07
CA ASP A 51 -3.94 -0.86 -14.44
C ASP A 51 -5.08 0.16 -14.23
N HIS A 52 -6.27 -0.14 -14.76
CA HIS A 52 -7.44 0.72 -14.56
C HIS A 52 -7.82 0.87 -13.08
N PHE A 53 -7.61 -0.19 -12.28
CA PHE A 53 -7.86 -0.15 -10.85
C PHE A 53 -6.85 0.74 -10.11
N VAL A 54 -5.57 0.69 -10.50
CA VAL A 54 -4.49 1.53 -9.96
C VAL A 54 -4.77 3.01 -10.27
N GLU A 55 -5.09 3.35 -11.52
CA GLU A 55 -5.42 4.73 -11.93
C GLU A 55 -6.55 5.32 -11.08
N ARG A 56 -7.55 4.51 -10.71
CA ARG A 56 -8.68 4.96 -9.89
C ARG A 56 -8.35 5.14 -8.42
N LEU A 57 -7.34 4.44 -7.91
CA LEU A 57 -6.91 4.52 -6.51
C LEU A 57 -5.83 5.57 -6.28
N GLU A 58 -5.03 5.86 -7.29
CA GLU A 58 -3.89 6.78 -7.21
C GLU A 58 -4.24 8.14 -6.58
N PRO A 59 -5.33 8.84 -6.95
CA PRO A 59 -5.65 10.13 -6.33
C PRO A 59 -5.97 10.03 -4.83
N ALA A 60 -6.57 8.92 -4.40
CA ALA A 60 -6.92 8.70 -3.00
C ALA A 60 -5.66 8.46 -2.15
N VAL A 61 -4.72 7.69 -2.70
CA VAL A 61 -3.41 7.43 -2.06
C VAL A 61 -2.56 8.70 -2.06
N ALA A 62 -2.58 9.48 -3.14
CA ALA A 62 -1.89 10.76 -3.21
C ALA A 62 -2.36 11.71 -2.09
N SER A 63 -3.68 11.80 -1.85
CA SER A 63 -4.21 12.63 -0.74
C SER A 63 -3.72 12.17 0.64
N LEU A 64 -3.56 10.87 0.88
CA LEU A 64 -3.00 10.35 2.14
C LEU A 64 -1.51 10.68 2.27
N LEU A 65 -0.75 10.54 1.18
CA LEU A 65 0.68 10.88 1.15
C LEU A 65 0.91 12.38 1.36
N GLU A 66 0.11 13.23 0.74
CA GLU A 66 0.15 14.69 0.92
C GLU A 66 -0.15 15.09 2.37
N ALA A 67 -1.20 14.50 2.96
CA ALA A 67 -1.54 14.76 4.36
C ALA A 67 -0.40 14.37 5.32
N GLY A 68 0.36 13.31 5.01
CA GLY A 68 1.48 12.82 5.81
C GLY A 68 2.86 13.29 5.36
N ALA A 69 2.96 14.26 4.45
CA ALA A 69 4.24 14.66 3.85
C ALA A 69 5.30 15.09 4.89
N GLU A 70 4.85 15.62 6.03
CA GLU A 70 5.72 16.02 7.15
C GLU A 70 6.30 14.85 7.96
N ASP A 71 5.73 13.65 7.84
CA ASP A 71 6.18 12.45 8.55
C ASP A 71 6.78 11.41 7.59
N LEU A 72 6.50 11.53 6.30
CA LEU A 72 6.93 10.59 5.26
C LEU A 72 8.22 11.03 4.58
N ARG A 73 8.93 10.04 4.01
CA ARG A 73 10.05 10.28 3.10
C ARG A 73 9.51 10.80 1.77
N PRO A 74 10.11 11.84 1.17
CA PRO A 74 9.59 12.51 -0.03
C PRO A 74 9.72 11.69 -1.33
N ALA A 75 10.26 10.47 -1.28
CA ALA A 75 10.66 9.73 -2.47
C ALA A 75 9.60 8.80 -3.07
N VAL A 76 8.44 8.62 -2.42
CA VAL A 76 7.45 7.61 -2.85
C VAL A 76 6.19 8.26 -3.40
N SER A 77 5.93 8.05 -4.69
CA SER A 77 4.69 8.43 -5.35
C SER A 77 3.54 7.47 -4.99
N ALA A 78 2.30 7.92 -5.14
CA ALA A 78 1.10 7.10 -4.95
C ALA A 78 1.11 5.86 -5.87
N SER A 79 1.44 6.03 -7.16
CA SER A 79 1.56 4.92 -8.11
C SER A 79 2.66 3.93 -7.70
N THR A 80 3.83 4.42 -7.25
CA THR A 80 4.93 3.56 -6.76
C THR A 80 4.49 2.73 -5.54
N LEU A 81 3.79 3.36 -4.59
CA LEU A 81 3.26 2.68 -3.40
C LEU A 81 2.27 1.57 -3.79
N LEU A 82 1.31 1.86 -4.67
CA LEU A 82 0.33 0.90 -5.17
C LEU A 82 1.01 -0.32 -5.83
N HIS A 83 1.96 -0.06 -6.73
CA HIS A 83 2.70 -1.14 -7.42
C HIS A 83 3.56 -1.95 -6.46
N ALA A 84 4.25 -1.32 -5.51
CA ALA A 84 5.08 -2.02 -4.54
C ALA A 84 4.25 -2.98 -3.67
N ILE A 85 3.11 -2.52 -3.12
CA ILE A 85 2.22 -3.38 -2.34
C ILE A 85 1.62 -4.49 -3.20
N ALA A 86 1.25 -4.19 -4.45
CA ALA A 86 0.80 -5.20 -5.38
C ALA A 86 1.90 -6.25 -5.62
N LEU A 87 3.17 -5.90 -5.78
CA LEU A 87 4.25 -6.88 -5.93
C LEU A 87 4.46 -7.71 -4.66
N LEU A 88 4.38 -7.09 -3.47
CA LEU A 88 4.50 -7.78 -2.18
C LEU A 88 3.36 -8.78 -1.93
N CYS A 89 2.19 -8.59 -2.55
CA CYS A 89 1.07 -9.53 -2.46
C CYS A 89 1.22 -10.78 -3.35
N GLN A 90 2.34 -10.96 -4.04
CA GLN A 90 2.58 -12.18 -4.84
C GLN A 90 2.76 -13.38 -3.91
N ARG A 91 2.39 -14.59 -4.38
CA ARG A 91 2.52 -15.80 -3.57
C ARG A 91 4.00 -16.15 -3.41
N VAL A 92 4.46 -16.27 -2.17
CA VAL A 92 5.81 -16.76 -1.87
C VAL A 92 5.74 -18.24 -1.48
N PRO A 93 6.41 -19.15 -2.21
CA PRO A 93 6.41 -20.56 -1.88
C PRO A 93 6.90 -20.81 -0.45
N GLY A 94 6.15 -21.64 0.30
CA GLY A 94 6.50 -22.00 1.68
C GLY A 94 6.26 -20.90 2.72
N LYS A 95 5.52 -19.84 2.37
CA LYS A 95 5.11 -18.79 3.32
C LYS A 95 3.63 -18.85 3.62
N GLU A 96 3.30 -18.51 4.86
CA GLU A 96 1.94 -18.39 5.37
C GLU A 96 1.20 -17.18 4.77
N LEU A 97 -0.13 -17.18 4.93
CA LEU A 97 -1.00 -16.14 4.34
C LEU A 97 -0.71 -14.73 4.87
N ASP A 98 -0.24 -14.62 6.11
CA ASP A 98 0.06 -13.35 6.78
C ASP A 98 1.41 -12.74 6.36
N TYR A 99 2.29 -13.51 5.70
CA TYR A 99 3.62 -13.06 5.30
C TYR A 99 3.57 -11.78 4.48
N ASN A 100 2.63 -11.68 3.53
CA ASN A 100 2.49 -10.51 2.68
C ASN A 100 2.01 -9.28 3.46
N GLN A 101 1.17 -9.48 4.50
CA GLN A 101 0.76 -8.41 5.41
C GLN A 101 1.93 -7.91 6.26
N GLN A 102 2.75 -8.83 6.76
CA GLN A 102 3.95 -8.49 7.52
C GLN A 102 4.93 -7.67 6.66
N MET A 103 5.18 -8.09 5.41
CA MET A 103 6.08 -7.38 4.50
C MET A 103 5.54 -6.02 4.05
N ALA A 104 4.22 -5.91 3.83
CA ALA A 104 3.58 -4.62 3.57
C ALA A 104 3.74 -3.68 4.77
N GLY A 105 3.59 -4.17 6.00
CA GLY A 105 3.86 -3.40 7.22
C GLY A 105 5.30 -2.87 7.27
N VAL A 106 6.29 -3.75 7.08
CA VAL A 106 7.72 -3.35 7.05
C VAL A 106 8.00 -2.31 5.98
N PHE A 107 7.39 -2.45 4.78
CA PHE A 107 7.55 -1.49 3.71
C PHE A 107 7.00 -0.11 4.08
N VAL A 108 5.79 -0.05 4.64
CA VAL A 108 5.16 1.20 5.08
C VAL A 108 5.92 1.83 6.23
N ASP A 109 6.36 1.03 7.20
CA ASP A 109 7.19 1.50 8.32
C ASP A 109 8.48 2.16 7.82
N GLY A 110 9.05 1.63 6.72
CA GLY A 110 10.20 2.21 6.04
C GLY A 110 9.95 3.56 5.37
N LEU A 111 8.69 3.91 5.08
CA LEU A 111 8.31 5.20 4.47
C LEU A 111 8.33 6.34 5.48
N TYR A 112 8.18 6.06 6.78
CA TYR A 112 8.25 7.10 7.79
C TYR A 112 9.69 7.61 7.94
N ARG A 113 9.81 8.92 8.18
CA ARG A 113 11.07 9.52 8.57
C ARG A 113 11.49 8.97 9.92
N ARG A 114 12.74 8.50 10.00
CA ARG A 114 13.32 8.14 11.29
C ARG A 114 13.53 9.44 12.07
N ARG A 115 13.13 9.48 13.34
CA ARG A 115 13.24 10.67 14.21
C ARG A 115 14.69 11.08 14.55
N GLY A 116 15.70 10.65 13.78
CA GLY A 116 17.13 10.87 14.02
C GLY A 116 17.83 11.83 13.05
N ASP A 117 17.21 12.19 11.93
CA ASP A 117 17.93 12.89 10.84
C ASP A 117 17.98 14.42 11.02
N ALA A 118 17.35 14.94 12.09
CA ALA A 118 17.30 16.38 12.42
C ALA A 118 18.38 16.83 13.42
N GLY A 119 19.31 15.95 13.81
CA GLY A 119 20.17 16.16 14.98
C GLY A 119 21.68 16.04 14.73
N THR A 120 22.23 16.61 13.65
CA THR A 120 23.68 16.88 13.57
C THR A 120 23.98 17.97 12.53
N ARG A 121 23.84 19.23 12.96
CA ARG A 121 24.58 20.37 12.43
C ARG A 121 24.61 21.44 13.52
N GLY A 122 25.51 21.23 14.48
CA GLY A 122 25.98 22.21 15.45
C GLY A 122 27.49 22.30 15.33
#